data_AF-A0A3M2G6A1-F1
#
_entry.id   AF-A0A3M2G6A1-F1
#
_cell.length_a   1.000
_cell.length_b   1.000
_cell.length_c   1.000
_cell.angle_alpha   90.00
_cell.angle_beta   90.00
_cell.angle_gamma   90.00
#
_symmetry.space_group_name_H-M   'P 1'
#
loop_
_entity.id
_entity.type
_entity.pdbx_description
1 polymer ?
#
loop_
_entity_poly.entity_id
_entity_poly.type
_entity_poly.pdbx_seq_one_letter_code
_entity_poly.pdbx_strand_id
1 'polypeptide(L)'
;MRIFILVIGLFYLSGGTLLFAQSSTLDEDFAQLVDWFEGRFDNAAQVEHERAARAATPHDHQQWIFRRVEMPKFGRYVFLAVQRSATDTTHVLQRRVYRFLPNFDVMEIEMNLFDLGQRTLSDQQLRRLDVGDLPLVPGCEVFWHREQDHFTGESRQGECYGYLSDRQRVQIDWIMKISATAFEYAEQIKNRQGQLVGGYPRTNPYHYQRKEE
;
A
#
# COMPACT_ATOMS: atom_id res chain seq x y z
N MET A 1 15.36 -72.92 -22.07
CA MET A 1 16.47 -71.96 -21.93
C MET A 1 15.91 -70.54 -21.95
N ARG A 2 15.93 -69.85 -20.79
CA ARG A 2 15.94 -68.39 -20.55
C ARG A 2 14.73 -67.56 -21.06
N ILE A 3 14.14 -66.58 -20.37
CA ILE A 3 14.29 -65.90 -19.07
C ILE A 3 12.95 -65.13 -18.86
N PHE A 4 12.42 -65.11 -17.64
CA PHE A 4 11.35 -64.22 -17.16
C PHE A 4 11.84 -62.77 -17.14
N ILE A 5 11.03 -61.79 -17.59
CA ILE A 5 11.12 -60.41 -17.09
C ILE A 5 9.72 -59.88 -16.79
N LEU A 6 9.47 -59.78 -15.49
CA LEU A 6 8.39 -59.06 -14.82
C LEU A 6 8.73 -57.56 -14.91
N VAL A 7 7.86 -56.73 -15.48
CA VAL A 7 8.00 -55.25 -15.38
C VAL A 7 6.98 -54.76 -14.36
N ILE A 8 7.44 -54.63 -13.12
CA ILE A 8 6.84 -53.79 -12.08
C ILE A 8 7.57 -52.45 -12.12
N GLY A 9 6.81 -51.36 -12.02
CA GLY A 9 7.31 -50.05 -11.62
C GLY A 9 6.91 -48.94 -12.60
N LEU A 10 6.52 -47.75 -12.19
CA LEU A 10 6.40 -47.14 -10.88
C LEU A 10 5.47 -45.93 -11.10
N PHE A 11 4.37 -45.80 -10.34
CA PHE A 11 3.64 -44.54 -10.26
C PHE A 11 4.52 -43.56 -9.47
N TYR A 12 5.20 -42.64 -10.16
CA TYR A 12 5.85 -41.52 -9.50
C TYR A 12 4.81 -40.45 -9.17
N LEU A 13 4.54 -40.29 -7.87
CA LEU A 13 3.89 -39.12 -7.30
C LEU A 13 4.75 -37.87 -7.59
N SER A 14 4.37 -37.08 -8.58
CA SER A 14 4.86 -35.71 -8.77
C SER A 14 3.85 -34.72 -8.20
N GLY A 15 3.73 -34.66 -6.87
CA GLY A 15 2.83 -33.73 -6.17
C GLY A 15 3.55 -32.61 -5.40
N GLY A 16 4.88 -32.57 -5.40
CA GLY A 16 5.65 -31.73 -4.46
C GLY A 16 6.18 -30.39 -4.99
N THR A 17 6.16 -30.13 -6.30
CA THR A 17 6.90 -28.99 -6.89
C THR A 17 6.09 -27.70 -7.07
N LEU A 18 4.76 -27.76 -7.01
CA LEU A 18 3.93 -26.57 -7.28
C LEU A 18 3.85 -25.60 -6.08
N LEU A 19 3.89 -26.12 -4.85
CA LEU A 19 3.74 -25.31 -3.64
C LEU A 19 4.99 -24.47 -3.31
N PHE A 20 6.18 -25.04 -3.50
CA PHE A 20 7.44 -24.31 -3.23
C PHE A 20 7.71 -23.18 -4.23
N ALA A 21 7.33 -23.34 -5.49
CA ALA A 21 7.53 -22.31 -6.51
C ALA A 21 6.61 -21.09 -6.29
N GLN A 22 5.37 -21.30 -5.83
CA GLN A 22 4.46 -20.21 -5.52
C GLN A 22 4.86 -19.45 -4.25
N SER A 23 5.29 -20.15 -3.19
CA SER A 23 5.75 -19.46 -1.97
C SER A 23 7.00 -18.60 -2.23
N SER A 24 7.93 -19.09 -3.06
CA SER A 24 9.14 -18.31 -3.41
C SER A 24 8.82 -17.03 -4.18
N THR A 25 7.78 -17.01 -5.02
CA THR A 25 7.42 -15.79 -5.75
C THR A 25 6.82 -14.72 -4.83
N LEU A 26 5.99 -15.10 -3.86
CA LEU A 26 5.42 -14.12 -2.92
C LEU A 26 6.48 -13.52 -2.00
N ASP A 27 7.46 -14.31 -1.56
CA ASP A 27 8.57 -13.79 -0.75
C ASP A 27 9.42 -12.76 -1.52
N GLU A 28 9.73 -13.04 -2.79
CA GLU A 28 10.47 -12.14 -3.67
C GLU A 28 9.67 -10.86 -3.98
N ASP A 29 8.40 -11.00 -4.31
CA ASP A 29 7.48 -9.88 -4.54
C ASP A 29 7.30 -9.04 -3.29
N PHE A 30 7.17 -9.67 -2.13
CA PHE A 30 7.07 -8.99 -0.85
C PHE A 30 8.33 -8.18 -0.54
N ALA A 31 9.51 -8.80 -0.71
CA ALA A 31 10.79 -8.14 -0.50
C ALA A 31 10.96 -6.93 -1.43
N GLN A 32 10.56 -7.06 -2.71
CA GLN A 32 10.66 -5.96 -3.67
C GLN A 32 9.64 -4.85 -3.39
N LEU A 33 8.40 -5.19 -3.03
CA LEU A 33 7.38 -4.19 -2.67
C LEU A 33 7.86 -3.33 -1.50
N VAL A 34 8.33 -3.93 -0.41
CA VAL A 34 8.76 -3.18 0.78
C VAL A 34 10.03 -2.37 0.53
N ASP A 35 10.92 -2.83 -0.34
CA ASP A 35 12.10 -2.08 -0.80
C ASP A 35 11.68 -0.83 -1.59
N TRP A 36 10.79 -0.99 -2.56
CA TRP A 36 10.25 0.14 -3.31
C TRP A 36 9.37 1.05 -2.46
N PHE A 37 8.75 0.57 -1.41
CA PHE A 37 7.87 1.39 -0.59
C PHE A 37 8.62 2.47 0.19
N GLU A 38 9.84 2.19 0.65
CA GLU A 38 10.67 3.18 1.33
C GLU A 38 11.07 4.32 0.39
N GLY A 39 10.90 5.57 0.80
CA GLY A 39 11.41 6.72 0.06
C GLY A 39 10.58 7.99 0.18
N ARG A 40 11.00 8.98 -0.61
CA ARG A 40 10.35 10.29 -0.72
C ARG A 40 9.77 10.46 -2.12
N PHE A 41 8.53 10.92 -2.19
CA PHE A 41 7.77 11.03 -3.43
C PHE A 41 7.11 12.41 -3.51
N ASP A 42 7.11 13.03 -4.69
CA ASP A 42 6.63 14.41 -4.89
C ASP A 42 5.96 14.54 -6.27
N ASN A 43 4.83 15.25 -6.34
CA ASN A 43 4.02 15.40 -7.56
C ASN A 43 4.25 16.73 -8.31
N ALA A 44 5.37 17.42 -8.13
CA ALA A 44 5.67 18.70 -8.80
C ALA A 44 5.44 18.65 -10.31
N ALA A 45 5.89 17.58 -10.98
CA ALA A 45 5.75 17.43 -12.43
C ALA A 45 4.27 17.41 -12.88
N GLN A 46 3.40 16.75 -12.09
CA GLN A 46 1.95 16.75 -12.34
C GLN A 46 1.38 18.17 -12.19
N VAL A 47 1.73 18.85 -11.09
CA VAL A 47 1.24 20.20 -10.79
C VAL A 47 1.68 21.21 -11.85
N GLU A 48 2.94 21.14 -12.30
CA GLU A 48 3.47 21.99 -13.37
C GLU A 48 2.71 21.75 -14.68
N HIS A 49 2.50 20.49 -15.04
CA HIS A 49 1.76 20.12 -16.24
C HIS A 49 0.32 20.63 -16.20
N GLU A 50 -0.40 20.38 -15.10
CA GLU A 50 -1.80 20.81 -14.93
C GLU A 50 -1.96 22.33 -14.88
N ARG A 51 -0.99 23.04 -14.30
CA ARG A 51 -0.94 24.51 -14.32
C ARG A 51 -0.75 25.03 -15.75
N ALA A 52 0.17 24.45 -16.51
CA ALA A 52 0.40 24.83 -17.90
C ALA A 52 -0.84 24.55 -18.77
N ALA A 53 -1.51 23.42 -18.53
CA ALA A 53 -2.75 23.02 -19.20
C ALA A 53 -4.00 23.79 -18.73
N ARG A 54 -3.91 24.58 -17.65
CA ARG A 54 -5.05 25.24 -16.98
C ARG A 54 -6.17 24.24 -16.64
N ALA A 55 -5.79 23.12 -16.04
CA ALA A 55 -6.73 22.10 -15.61
C ALA A 55 -7.84 22.72 -14.74
N ALA A 56 -9.09 22.30 -14.95
CA ALA A 56 -10.23 22.83 -14.19
C ALA A 56 -10.16 22.48 -12.70
N THR A 57 -9.57 21.34 -12.38
CA THR A 57 -9.40 20.80 -11.03
C THR A 57 -7.96 20.30 -10.85
N PRO A 58 -6.98 21.21 -10.74
CA PRO A 58 -5.59 20.81 -10.57
C PRO A 58 -5.39 20.14 -9.21
N HIS A 59 -4.40 19.27 -9.12
CA HIS A 59 -3.94 18.68 -7.88
C HIS A 59 -3.12 19.67 -7.06
N ASP A 60 -3.20 19.53 -5.74
CA ASP A 60 -2.30 20.23 -4.83
C ASP A 60 -0.88 19.67 -4.94
N HIS A 61 0.12 20.52 -4.69
CA HIS A 61 1.52 20.08 -4.61
C HIS A 61 1.80 19.46 -3.23
N GLN A 62 2.02 18.15 -3.22
CA GLN A 62 2.13 17.33 -2.03
C GLN A 62 3.36 16.41 -2.10
N GLN A 63 3.80 15.97 -0.91
CA GLN A 63 4.86 14.99 -0.76
C GLN A 63 4.41 13.84 0.11
N TRP A 64 4.84 12.64 -0.25
CA TRP A 64 4.82 11.46 0.59
C TRP A 64 6.23 11.12 1.06
N ILE A 65 6.36 10.77 2.33
CA ILE A 65 7.58 10.22 2.91
C ILE A 65 7.20 8.92 3.60
N PHE A 66 7.74 7.82 3.11
CA PHE A 66 7.59 6.50 3.70
C PHE A 66 8.94 6.08 4.25
N ARG A 67 9.07 6.08 5.57
CA ARG A 67 10.33 5.72 6.25
C ARG A 67 10.14 4.44 7.00
N ARG A 68 11.03 3.46 6.82
CA ARG A 68 11.00 2.25 7.62
C ARG A 68 11.31 2.57 9.07
N VAL A 69 10.53 2.01 9.99
CA VAL A 69 10.70 2.22 11.44
C VAL A 69 10.68 0.91 12.19
N GLU A 70 11.39 0.88 13.31
CA GLU A 70 11.35 -0.27 14.21
C GLU A 70 10.20 -0.12 15.20
N MET A 71 9.18 -0.95 15.03
CA MET A 71 8.05 -1.08 15.94
C MET A 71 7.87 -2.57 16.24
N PRO A 72 8.67 -3.15 17.16
CA PRO A 72 8.79 -4.61 17.32
C PRO A 72 7.46 -5.34 17.53
N LYS A 73 6.49 -4.67 18.16
CA LYS A 73 5.17 -5.22 18.45
C LYS A 73 4.21 -5.17 17.24
N PHE A 74 4.54 -4.39 16.22
CA PHE A 74 3.79 -4.29 14.96
C PHE A 74 4.36 -5.24 13.89
N GLY A 75 5.63 -5.63 13.99
CA GLY A 75 6.26 -6.56 13.04
C GLY A 75 7.53 -5.99 12.41
N ARG A 76 8.06 -6.68 11.40
CA ARG A 76 9.36 -6.38 10.78
C ARG A 76 9.32 -5.32 9.67
N TYR A 77 8.20 -5.21 8.97
CA TYR A 77 8.04 -4.33 7.82
C TYR A 77 6.97 -3.29 8.15
N VAL A 78 7.43 -2.25 8.84
CA VAL A 78 6.59 -1.16 9.34
C VAL A 78 7.16 0.17 8.84
N PHE A 79 6.28 1.00 8.31
CA PHE A 79 6.62 2.31 7.75
C PHE A 79 5.86 3.41 8.49
N LEU A 80 6.58 4.47 8.84
CA LEU A 80 5.96 5.74 9.16
C LEU A 80 5.71 6.48 7.84
N ALA A 81 4.43 6.67 7.52
CA ALA A 81 3.97 7.38 6.34
C ALA A 81 3.56 8.80 6.73
N VAL A 82 4.14 9.80 6.06
CA VAL A 82 3.81 11.21 6.25
C VAL A 82 3.46 11.83 4.91
N GLN A 83 2.25 12.38 4.81
CA GLN A 83 1.83 13.21 3.70
C GLN A 83 1.80 14.66 4.15
N ARG A 84 2.39 15.56 3.37
CA ARG A 84 2.43 16.99 3.68
C ARG A 84 2.35 17.84 2.42
N SER A 85 2.02 19.12 2.59
CA SER A 85 2.18 20.10 1.54
C SER A 85 3.66 20.23 1.15
N ALA A 86 3.93 20.29 -0.15
CA ALA A 86 5.27 20.55 -0.67
C ALA A 86 5.65 22.04 -0.57
N THR A 87 4.66 22.93 -0.57
CA THR A 87 4.86 24.39 -0.50
C THR A 87 4.98 24.90 0.93
N ASP A 88 4.41 24.19 1.90
CA ASP A 88 4.56 24.43 3.33
C ASP A 88 4.79 23.11 4.06
N THR A 89 6.07 22.78 4.29
CA THR A 89 6.45 21.51 4.93
C THR A 89 6.01 21.38 6.38
N THR A 90 5.55 22.46 7.03
CA THR A 90 4.98 22.42 8.37
C THR A 90 3.53 21.95 8.37
N HIS A 91 2.84 22.09 7.22
CA HIS A 91 1.48 21.61 7.01
C HIS A 91 1.48 20.11 6.70
N VAL A 92 1.31 19.30 7.74
CA VAL A 92 1.13 17.85 7.60
C VAL A 92 -0.34 17.50 7.41
N LEU A 93 -0.64 16.88 6.27
CA LEU A 93 -1.98 16.46 5.88
C LEU A 93 -2.40 15.21 6.66
N GLN A 94 -1.51 14.22 6.72
CA GLN A 94 -1.74 13.01 7.51
C GLN A 94 -0.44 12.31 7.92
N ARG A 95 -0.53 11.56 9.02
CA ARG A 95 0.50 10.62 9.48
C ARG A 95 -0.15 9.28 9.75
N ARG A 96 0.46 8.20 9.24
CA ARG A 96 0.01 6.84 9.46
C ARG A 96 1.19 5.93 9.75
N VAL A 97 0.91 4.82 10.42
CA VAL A 97 1.81 3.67 10.46
C VAL A 97 1.24 2.63 9.50
N TYR A 98 2.07 2.16 8.56
CA TYR A 98 1.73 1.05 7.67
C TYR A 98 2.48 -0.19 8.08
N ARG A 99 1.76 -1.30 8.20
CA ARG A 99 2.31 -2.63 8.48
C ARG A 99 2.09 -3.51 7.28
N PHE A 100 3.15 -4.10 6.74
CA PHE A 100 3.10 -5.04 5.63
C PHE A 100 3.24 -6.48 6.11
N LEU A 101 2.36 -7.35 5.62
CA LEU A 101 2.31 -8.77 5.94
C LEU A 101 2.09 -9.59 4.65
N PRO A 102 2.92 -10.58 4.33
CA PRO A 102 2.60 -11.54 3.28
C PRO A 102 1.54 -12.52 3.80
N ASN A 103 0.53 -12.81 2.97
CA ASN A 103 -0.49 -13.82 3.23
C ASN A 103 -0.35 -14.96 2.21
N PHE A 104 0.30 -16.04 2.63
CA PHE A 104 0.58 -17.20 1.78
C PHE A 104 -0.65 -18.08 1.50
N ASP A 105 -1.73 -17.94 2.29
CA ASP A 105 -2.94 -18.75 2.06
C ASP A 105 -3.72 -18.27 0.83
N VAL A 106 -3.71 -16.95 0.59
CA VAL A 106 -4.39 -16.31 -0.55
C VAL A 106 -3.42 -15.72 -1.59
N MET A 107 -2.11 -15.82 -1.35
CA MET A 107 -1.06 -15.30 -2.23
C MET A 107 -1.14 -13.79 -2.46
N GLU A 108 -1.36 -13.02 -1.38
CA GLU A 108 -1.49 -11.56 -1.41
C GLU A 108 -0.56 -10.90 -0.38
N ILE A 109 -0.19 -9.64 -0.60
CA ILE A 109 0.51 -8.84 0.42
C ILE A 109 -0.48 -7.85 1.02
N GLU A 110 -0.72 -7.94 2.32
CA GLU A 110 -1.63 -7.06 3.04
C GLU A 110 -0.87 -5.89 3.67
N MET A 111 -1.40 -4.68 3.49
CA MET A 111 -0.98 -3.48 4.19
C MET A 111 -2.08 -3.02 5.15
N ASN A 112 -1.81 -3.04 6.45
CA ASN A 112 -2.68 -2.43 7.46
C ASN A 112 -2.31 -0.97 7.69
N LEU A 113 -3.32 -0.15 7.98
CA LEU A 113 -3.16 1.28 8.21
C LEU A 113 -3.59 1.63 9.63
N PHE A 114 -2.70 2.29 10.37
CA PHE A 114 -2.97 2.81 11.71
C PHE A 114 -2.87 4.33 11.71
N ASP A 115 -3.86 5.01 12.26
CA ASP A 115 -3.90 6.47 12.25
C ASP A 115 -3.12 7.09 13.42
N LEU A 116 -2.14 7.94 13.10
CA LEU A 116 -1.42 8.74 14.10
C LEU A 116 -2.08 10.09 14.35
N GLY A 117 -3.02 10.51 13.49
CA GLY A 117 -3.56 11.84 13.45
C GLY A 117 -2.44 12.88 13.32
N GLN A 118 -2.43 13.84 14.23
CA GLN A 118 -1.41 14.90 14.26
C GLN A 118 -0.23 14.62 15.20
N ARG A 119 -0.17 13.42 15.81
CA ARG A 119 0.90 13.06 16.74
C ARG A 119 2.24 12.98 16.00
N THR A 120 3.24 13.70 16.53
CA THR A 120 4.64 13.52 16.13
C THR A 120 5.31 12.68 17.20
N LEU A 121 5.82 11.51 16.82
CA LEU A 121 6.47 10.56 17.72
C LEU A 121 7.92 10.39 17.29
N SER A 122 8.83 10.38 18.27
CA SER A 122 10.22 10.00 18.05
C SER A 122 10.33 8.49 17.82
N ASP A 123 11.45 8.03 17.24
CA ASP A 123 11.70 6.61 17.03
C ASP A 123 11.68 5.81 18.35
N GLN A 124 12.12 6.42 19.46
CA GLN A 124 12.03 5.79 20.78
C GLN A 124 10.58 5.63 21.26
N GLN A 125 9.72 6.60 20.95
CA GLN A 125 8.29 6.50 21.26
C GLN A 125 7.62 5.44 20.38
N LEU A 126 7.92 5.41 19.08
CA LEU A 126 7.39 4.41 18.14
C LEU A 126 7.74 2.98 18.57
N ARG A 127 8.98 2.71 18.98
CA ARG A 127 9.45 1.40 19.46
C ARG A 127 8.68 0.86 20.67
N ARG A 128 8.05 1.74 21.46
CA ARG A 128 7.34 1.37 22.69
C ARG A 128 5.86 1.07 22.48
N LEU A 129 5.29 1.49 21.36
CA LEU A 129 3.87 1.32 21.07
C LEU A 129 3.49 -0.16 20.94
N ASP A 130 2.34 -0.49 21.52
CA ASP A 130 1.57 -1.70 21.27
C ASP A 130 0.60 -1.49 20.10
N VAL A 131 0.20 -2.59 19.44
CA VAL A 131 -0.76 -2.54 18.32
C VAL A 131 -2.09 -1.89 18.75
N GLY A 132 -2.50 -2.09 20.00
CA GLY A 132 -3.72 -1.49 20.56
C GLY A 132 -3.63 0.02 20.86
N ASP A 133 -2.44 0.62 20.82
CA ASP A 133 -2.26 2.05 21.12
C ASP A 133 -2.64 2.96 19.95
N LEU A 134 -2.73 2.39 18.75
CA LEU A 134 -3.08 3.10 17.53
C LEU A 134 -4.41 2.60 16.99
N PRO A 135 -5.33 3.50 16.61
CA PRO A 135 -6.54 3.10 15.89
C PRO A 135 -6.15 2.43 14.58
N LEU A 136 -6.42 1.13 14.48
CA LEU A 136 -6.52 0.46 13.18
C LEU A 136 -7.69 1.09 12.42
N VAL A 137 -7.57 1.23 11.11
CA VAL A 137 -8.67 1.62 10.24
C VAL A 137 -9.25 0.34 9.63
N PRO A 138 -10.19 -0.36 10.32
CA PRO A 138 -10.66 -1.67 9.88
C PRO A 138 -11.41 -1.60 8.56
N GLY A 139 -11.23 -2.63 7.72
CA GLY A 139 -11.84 -2.71 6.39
C GLY A 139 -11.13 -1.86 5.33
N CYS A 140 -10.12 -1.08 5.73
CA CYS A 140 -9.33 -0.22 4.85
C CYS A 140 -7.95 -0.79 4.52
N GLU A 141 -7.71 -2.06 4.86
CA GLU A 141 -6.52 -2.79 4.44
C GLU A 141 -6.35 -2.70 2.92
N VAL A 142 -5.11 -2.56 2.48
CA VAL A 142 -4.77 -2.51 1.05
C VAL A 142 -4.07 -3.80 0.68
N PHE A 143 -4.60 -4.48 -0.33
CA PHE A 143 -4.10 -5.75 -0.82
C PHE A 143 -3.28 -5.50 -2.07
N TRP A 144 -2.01 -5.89 -2.02
CA TRP A 144 -1.03 -5.64 -3.07
C TRP A 144 -0.77 -6.89 -3.90
N HIS A 145 -0.67 -6.67 -5.19
CA HIS A 145 -0.33 -7.68 -6.18
C HIS A 145 0.79 -7.19 -7.08
N ARG A 146 1.64 -8.14 -7.48
CA ARG A 146 2.68 -7.90 -8.47
C ARG A 146 2.08 -7.83 -9.86
N GLU A 147 2.41 -6.75 -10.57
CA GLU A 147 2.28 -6.64 -12.02
C GLU A 147 3.68 -6.63 -12.65
N GLN A 148 3.78 -6.59 -13.98
CA GLN A 148 5.07 -6.75 -14.69
C GLN A 148 6.19 -5.84 -14.15
N ASP A 149 5.95 -4.53 -14.11
CA ASP A 149 6.94 -3.50 -13.75
C ASP A 149 6.55 -2.65 -12.52
N HIS A 150 5.46 -3.01 -11.85
CA HIS A 150 4.93 -2.28 -10.70
C HIS A 150 4.12 -3.22 -9.78
N PHE A 151 3.68 -2.69 -8.65
CA PHE A 151 2.66 -3.30 -7.82
C PHE A 151 1.41 -2.43 -7.83
N THR A 152 0.25 -3.07 -7.81
CA THR A 152 -1.05 -2.42 -7.59
C THR A 152 -1.54 -2.78 -6.20
N GLY A 153 -2.11 -1.80 -5.50
CA GLY A 153 -2.64 -1.96 -4.15
C GLY A 153 -4.03 -1.38 -4.07
N GLU A 154 -5.02 -2.18 -3.65
CA GLU A 154 -6.40 -1.71 -3.52
C GLU A 154 -7.05 -2.14 -2.20
N SER A 155 -7.91 -1.28 -1.64
CA SER A 155 -8.81 -1.72 -0.57
C SER A 155 -9.95 -2.57 -1.12
N ARG A 156 -10.46 -3.51 -0.33
CA ARG A 156 -11.65 -4.28 -0.71
C ARG A 156 -12.85 -3.35 -0.90
N GLN A 157 -13.55 -3.53 -2.01
CA GLN A 157 -14.66 -2.66 -2.37
C GLN A 157 -15.80 -2.77 -1.35
N GLY A 158 -16.24 -1.63 -0.82
CA GLY A 158 -17.38 -1.58 0.10
C GLY A 158 -17.08 -2.05 1.52
N GLU A 159 -15.82 -2.27 1.89
CA GLU A 159 -15.42 -2.67 3.25
C GLU A 159 -14.87 -1.50 4.07
N CYS A 160 -14.19 -0.57 3.42
CA CYS A 160 -13.59 0.59 4.07
C CYS A 160 -14.60 1.73 4.25
N TYR A 161 -14.81 2.16 5.50
CA TYR A 161 -15.71 3.27 5.83
C TYR A 161 -15.06 4.28 6.76
N GLY A 162 -15.47 5.54 6.58
CA GLY A 162 -15.14 6.64 7.46
C GLY A 162 -16.35 7.52 7.76
N TYR A 163 -16.10 8.63 8.43
CA TYR A 163 -17.10 9.64 8.73
C TYR A 163 -16.57 11.02 8.37
N LEU A 164 -17.39 11.82 7.69
CA LEU A 164 -17.12 13.24 7.49
C LEU A 164 -17.37 14.02 8.80
N SER A 165 -17.00 15.31 8.82
CA SER A 165 -17.15 16.18 10.00
C SER A 165 -18.60 16.32 10.48
N ASP A 166 -19.56 16.21 9.57
CA ASP A 166 -21.00 16.22 9.85
C ASP A 166 -21.55 14.85 10.28
N ARG A 167 -20.66 13.87 10.52
CA ARG A 167 -20.96 12.46 10.86
C ARG A 167 -21.65 11.68 9.75
N GLN A 168 -21.64 12.17 8.51
CA GLN A 168 -22.06 11.37 7.38
C GLN A 168 -21.08 10.19 7.20
N ARG A 169 -21.60 8.96 7.25
CA ARG A 169 -20.83 7.77 6.91
C ARG A 169 -20.54 7.77 5.40
N VAL A 170 -19.28 7.54 5.06
CA VAL A 170 -18.77 7.47 3.69
C VAL A 170 -18.04 6.15 3.47
N GLN A 171 -18.11 5.64 2.24
CA GLN A 171 -17.22 4.58 1.77
C GLN A 171 -15.94 5.23 1.25
N ILE A 172 -14.81 4.60 1.52
CA ILE A 172 -13.51 5.08 1.06
C ILE A 172 -12.85 3.97 0.25
N ASP A 173 -12.45 4.25 -0.98
CA ASP A 173 -11.69 3.30 -1.78
C ASP A 173 -10.24 3.81 -1.93
N TRP A 174 -9.27 3.02 -1.48
CA TRP A 174 -7.84 3.29 -1.62
C TRP A 174 -7.30 2.58 -2.85
N ILE A 175 -6.62 3.33 -3.71
CA ILE A 175 -6.04 2.82 -4.95
C ILE A 175 -4.62 3.33 -5.03
N MET A 176 -3.67 2.41 -5.11
CA MET A 176 -2.26 2.70 -5.10
C MET A 176 -1.54 1.92 -6.20
N LYS A 177 -0.48 2.52 -6.71
CA LYS A 177 0.47 1.83 -7.56
C LYS A 177 1.87 2.28 -7.20
N ILE A 178 2.83 1.36 -7.16
CA ILE A 178 4.21 1.70 -6.86
C ILE A 178 5.16 0.95 -7.78
N SER A 179 6.21 1.64 -8.22
CA SER A 179 7.31 1.08 -8.97
C SER A 179 8.64 1.51 -8.35
N ALA A 180 9.75 1.09 -8.96
CA ALA A 180 11.07 1.55 -8.57
C ALA A 180 11.22 3.09 -8.59
N THR A 181 10.43 3.82 -9.38
CA THR A 181 10.63 5.27 -9.61
C THR A 181 9.41 6.14 -9.34
N ALA A 182 8.23 5.56 -9.10
CA ALA A 182 7.00 6.33 -8.98
C ALA A 182 6.03 5.73 -7.96
N PHE A 183 5.15 6.58 -7.47
CA PHE A 183 4.00 6.22 -6.65
C PHE A 183 2.77 6.94 -7.20
N GLU A 184 1.69 6.19 -7.46
CA GLU A 184 0.39 6.75 -7.82
C GLU A 184 -0.60 6.47 -6.70
N TYR A 185 -1.48 7.43 -6.44
CA TYR A 185 -2.40 7.38 -5.33
C TYR A 185 -3.72 8.05 -5.68
N ALA A 186 -4.82 7.34 -5.45
CA ALA A 186 -6.15 7.91 -5.41
C ALA A 186 -6.90 7.40 -4.17
N GLU A 187 -7.61 8.33 -3.55
CA GLU A 187 -8.62 8.04 -2.54
C GLU A 187 -9.96 8.50 -3.11
N GLN A 188 -10.95 7.62 -3.12
CA GLN A 188 -12.32 7.98 -3.50
C GLN A 188 -13.20 7.97 -2.26
N ILE A 189 -13.71 9.12 -1.85
CA ILE A 189 -14.66 9.23 -0.74
C ILE A 189 -16.06 9.33 -1.33
N LYS A 190 -16.88 8.30 -1.13
CA LYS A 190 -18.22 8.18 -1.69
C LYS A 190 -19.28 8.26 -0.60
N ASN A 191 -20.33 9.03 -0.85
CA ASN A 191 -21.50 9.05 0.03
C ASN A 191 -22.35 7.77 -0.14
N ARG A 192 -23.46 7.65 0.60
CA ARG A 192 -24.36 6.49 0.55
C ARG A 192 -25.02 6.27 -0.82
N GLN A 193 -25.07 7.30 -1.66
CA GLN A 193 -25.58 7.24 -3.02
C GLN A 193 -24.49 6.88 -4.05
N GLY A 194 -23.26 6.60 -3.61
CA GLY A 194 -22.12 6.29 -4.46
C GLY A 194 -21.50 7.51 -5.15
N GLN A 195 -21.94 8.73 -4.80
CA GLN A 195 -21.42 9.96 -5.39
C GLN A 195 -20.09 10.32 -4.73
N LEU A 196 -19.11 10.73 -5.54
CA LEU A 196 -17.82 11.22 -5.07
C LEU A 196 -18.04 12.55 -4.32
N VAL A 197 -17.71 12.57 -3.03
CA VAL A 197 -17.79 13.75 -2.15
C VAL A 197 -16.42 14.23 -1.66
N GLY A 198 -15.35 13.48 -1.99
CA GLY A 198 -13.98 13.86 -1.69
C GLY A 198 -12.97 12.98 -2.44
N GLY A 199 -11.74 13.49 -2.51
CA GLY A 199 -10.66 12.84 -3.24
C GLY A 199 -10.79 12.98 -4.76
N TYR A 200 -10.10 12.12 -5.50
CA TYR A 200 -10.01 12.18 -6.97
C TYR A 200 -10.50 10.88 -7.60
N PRO A 201 -11.06 10.91 -8.82
CA PRO A 201 -11.47 9.69 -9.49
C PRO A 201 -10.25 8.81 -9.82
N ARG A 202 -10.43 7.49 -9.86
CA ARG A 202 -9.38 6.51 -10.25
C ARG A 202 -8.66 6.88 -11.55
N THR A 203 -9.36 7.52 -12.48
CA THR A 203 -8.82 7.94 -13.79
C THR A 203 -7.97 9.21 -13.74
N ASN A 204 -7.86 9.85 -12.57
CA ASN A 204 -7.06 11.06 -12.36
C ASN A 204 -6.38 11.00 -10.97
N PRO A 205 -5.48 10.02 -10.73
CA PRO A 205 -4.80 9.90 -9.45
C PRO A 205 -3.74 11.01 -9.30
N TYR A 206 -3.21 11.14 -8.08
CA TYR A 206 -1.94 11.83 -7.89
C TYR A 206 -0.82 10.99 -8.50
N HIS A 207 0.11 11.66 -9.20
CA HIS A 207 1.30 11.05 -9.78
C HIS A 207 2.55 11.61 -9.11
N TYR A 208 3.16 10.82 -8.23
CA TYR A 208 4.37 11.19 -7.53
C TYR A 208 5.60 10.53 -8.16
N GLN A 209 6.66 11.31 -8.30
CA GLN A 209 7.98 10.82 -8.67
C GLN A 209 8.81 10.59 -7.42
N ARG A 210 9.53 9.46 -7.37
CA ARG A 210 10.55 9.24 -6.35
C ARG A 210 11.63 10.33 -6.47
N LYS A 211 12.04 10.87 -5.34
CA LYS A 211 13.17 11.80 -5.24
C LYS A 211 14.38 11.08 -4.67
N GLU A 212 15.53 11.33 -5.27
CA GLU A 212 16.81 10.88 -4.73
C GLU A 212 17.08 11.62 -3.40
N GLU A 213 17.72 10.92 -2.45
CA GLU A 213 18.09 11.47 -1.15
C GLU A 213 19.33 12.37 -1.20
#